data_AF-N6SXW6-F1
#
_entry.id   AF-N6SXW6-F1
#
_cell.length_a   1.000
_cell.length_b   1.000
_cell.length_c   1.000
_cell.angle_alpha   90.00
_cell.angle_beta   90.00
_cell.angle_gamma   90.00
#
_symmetry.space_group_name_H-M   'P 1'
#
loop_
_entity.id
_entity.type
_entity.pdbx_description
1 polymer ?
#
loop_
_entity_poly.entity_id
_entity_poly.type
_entity_poly.pdbx_seq_one_letter_code
_entity_poly.pdbx_strand_id
1 'polypeptide(L)'
;METKIEKVKEIFKSMSYGENVEDTSLAQTWLESIDIVDKSSDIDNLIKGVKGKLYTPTKTNFLRLAQELEKNVELICQIEIVCRGILAKDTRQAVQVLTQYVYYYASLLDINAKDVVVGVFEDDHPLWILGLFLVPALCSGHTVVLHVGTKFAAIVAFIAQLAVKAGIPKEALLLIPSNDGELQHYLSQKEVSVVALFVDVMEEKYRGINSSHKKILIWQKTSMLVFDNADLDSAVENAIKATWDYRGM
;
A
#
# COMPACT_ATOMS: atom_id res chain seq x y z
N MET A 1 13.89 -1.80 34.04
CA MET A 1 13.81 -1.91 32.56
C MET A 1 13.19 -0.65 31.97
N GLU A 2 12.14 -0.10 32.60
CA GLU A 2 11.53 1.21 32.28
C GLU A 2 12.53 2.37 32.10
N THR A 3 13.50 2.50 33.01
CA THR A 3 14.51 3.57 32.97
C THR A 3 15.42 3.58 31.75
N LYS A 4 15.63 2.44 31.08
CA LYS A 4 16.42 2.40 29.83
C LYS A 4 15.59 2.83 28.62
N ILE A 5 14.31 2.44 28.58
CA ILE A 5 13.38 2.80 27.51
C ILE A 5 13.09 4.30 27.55
N GLU A 6 12.87 4.87 28.74
CA GLU A 6 12.67 6.31 28.92
C GLU A 6 13.87 7.12 28.45
N LYS A 7 15.08 6.68 28.83
CA LYS A 7 16.33 7.33 28.42
C LYS A 7 16.54 7.29 26.90
N VAL A 8 16.19 6.18 26.25
CA VAL A 8 16.21 6.08 24.77
C VAL A 8 15.19 7.05 24.15
N LYS A 9 13.97 7.14 24.70
CA LYS A 9 12.96 8.11 24.23
C LYS A 9 13.42 9.57 24.39
N GLU A 10 14.11 9.91 25.49
CA GLU A 10 14.70 11.24 25.68
C GLU A 10 15.80 11.57 24.67
N ILE A 11 16.62 10.58 24.30
CA ILE A 11 17.63 10.73 23.25
C ILE A 11 16.95 11.01 21.89
N PHE A 12 15.92 10.24 21.52
CA PHE A 12 15.19 10.47 20.27
C PHE A 12 14.46 11.82 20.23
N LYS A 13 14.05 12.36 21.38
CA LYS A 13 13.46 13.71 21.50
C LYS A 13 14.49 14.83 21.38
N SER A 14 15.73 14.58 21.82
CA SER A 14 16.82 15.59 21.82
C SER A 14 17.74 15.48 20.59
N MET A 15 17.62 14.42 19.79
CA MET A 15 18.30 14.29 18.50
C MET A 15 17.81 15.35 17.52
N SER A 16 18.73 16.16 17.00
CA SER A 16 18.50 16.93 15.79
C SER A 16 18.66 16.01 14.58
N TYR A 17 17.57 15.75 13.89
CA TYR A 17 17.64 15.18 12.55
C TYR A 17 18.16 16.25 11.60
N GLY A 18 19.04 15.88 10.67
CA GLY A 18 19.52 16.81 9.65
C GLY A 18 18.36 17.37 8.83
N GLU A 19 18.55 18.57 8.25
CA GLU A 19 17.58 19.08 7.27
C GLU A 19 17.48 18.10 6.11
N ASN A 20 16.24 17.84 5.67
CA ASN A 20 16.04 17.04 4.48
C ASN A 20 16.58 17.82 3.27
N VAL A 21 17.60 17.27 2.62
CA VAL A 21 18.27 17.90 1.49
C VAL A 21 17.51 17.64 0.17
N GLU A 22 16.55 16.71 0.20
CA GLU A 22 15.74 16.38 -0.98
C GLU A 22 14.68 17.46 -1.23
N ASP A 23 14.50 17.86 -2.50
CA ASP A 23 13.45 18.79 -2.90
C ASP A 23 12.07 18.17 -2.65
N THR A 24 11.17 18.92 -2.01
CA THR A 24 9.79 18.49 -1.71
C THR A 24 8.74 19.43 -2.26
N SER A 25 9.12 20.39 -3.11
CA SER A 25 8.26 21.48 -3.57
C SER A 25 7.02 20.98 -4.34
N LEU A 26 7.18 20.00 -5.23
CA LEU A 26 6.08 19.44 -6.02
C LEU A 26 5.07 18.71 -5.14
N ALA A 27 5.56 17.95 -4.15
CA ALA A 27 4.69 17.24 -3.22
C ALA A 27 3.90 18.21 -2.34
N GLN A 28 4.51 19.28 -1.84
CA GLN A 28 3.80 20.30 -1.05
C GLN A 28 2.67 20.94 -1.86
N THR A 29 2.94 21.37 -3.09
CA THR A 29 1.89 21.93 -3.96
C THR A 29 0.79 20.91 -4.27
N TRP A 30 1.14 19.65 -4.51
CA TRP A 30 0.15 18.62 -4.78
C TRP A 30 -0.69 18.30 -3.54
N LEU A 31 -0.07 18.23 -2.36
CA LEU A 31 -0.76 17.94 -1.08
C LEU A 31 -1.76 19.05 -0.72
N GLU A 32 -1.49 20.30 -1.05
CA GLU A 32 -2.45 21.40 -0.88
C GLU A 32 -3.70 21.24 -1.76
N SER A 33 -3.59 20.49 -2.86
CA SER A 33 -4.70 20.28 -3.81
C SER A 33 -5.62 19.10 -3.47
N ILE A 34 -5.23 18.28 -2.49
CA ILE A 34 -5.94 17.03 -2.15
C ILE A 34 -6.33 16.99 -0.67
N ASP A 35 -7.55 16.55 -0.42
CA ASP A 35 -8.07 16.39 0.93
C ASP A 35 -7.96 14.92 1.36
N ILE A 36 -6.94 14.60 2.16
CA ILE A 36 -6.71 13.27 2.73
C ILE A 36 -7.13 13.32 4.20
N VAL A 37 -8.41 13.04 4.42
CA VAL A 37 -9.02 13.01 5.76
C VAL A 37 -9.33 11.57 6.12
N ASP A 38 -9.23 11.25 7.41
CA ASP A 38 -9.72 9.99 7.96
C ASP A 38 -11.22 9.83 7.66
N LYS A 39 -11.59 8.68 7.10
CA LYS A 39 -12.95 8.32 6.70
C LYS A 39 -13.53 7.18 7.53
N SER A 40 -12.93 6.85 8.67
CA SER A 40 -13.41 5.83 9.63
C SER A 40 -14.92 5.88 9.88
N SER A 41 -15.47 7.08 10.10
CA SER A 41 -16.90 7.25 10.41
C SER A 41 -17.86 7.03 9.22
N ASP A 42 -17.36 7.09 7.98
CA ASP A 42 -18.17 7.07 6.76
C ASP A 42 -17.99 5.80 5.93
N ILE A 43 -17.22 4.82 6.42
CA ILE A 43 -16.89 3.58 5.70
C ILE A 43 -18.16 2.89 5.17
N ASP A 44 -19.19 2.72 6.01
CA ASP A 44 -20.45 2.07 5.61
C ASP A 44 -21.14 2.81 4.45
N ASN A 45 -21.12 4.14 4.46
CA ASN A 45 -21.71 4.95 3.40
C ASN A 45 -20.91 4.88 2.11
N LEU A 46 -19.58 4.82 2.19
CA LEU A 46 -18.68 4.74 1.05
C LEU A 46 -18.76 3.39 0.33
N ILE A 47 -18.93 2.31 1.10
CA ILE A 47 -19.07 0.95 0.54
C ILE A 47 -20.49 0.71 0.04
N LYS A 48 -21.49 1.42 0.57
CA LYS A 48 -22.88 1.29 0.15
C LYS A 48 -23.04 1.65 -1.33
N GLY A 49 -23.30 0.63 -2.14
CA GLY A 49 -23.48 0.80 -3.59
C GLY A 49 -22.22 0.52 -4.42
N VAL A 50 -21.10 0.13 -3.80
CA VAL A 50 -19.97 -0.48 -4.50
C VAL A 50 -20.45 -1.79 -5.09
N LYS A 51 -20.65 -1.80 -6.41
CA LYS A 51 -21.04 -3.00 -7.15
C LYS A 51 -19.81 -3.60 -7.82
N GLY A 52 -19.83 -4.91 -7.93
CA GLY A 52 -18.86 -5.62 -8.75
C GLY A 52 -19.04 -5.34 -10.24
N LYS A 53 -17.93 -5.45 -10.99
CA LYS A 53 -17.79 -5.17 -12.42
C LYS A 53 -18.29 -3.78 -12.85
N LEU A 54 -17.46 -2.77 -12.61
CA LEU A 54 -17.70 -1.38 -13.05
C LEU A 54 -16.99 -1.03 -14.36
N TYR A 55 -16.03 -1.84 -14.78
CA TYR A 55 -15.25 -1.59 -16.00
C TYR A 55 -14.69 -2.89 -16.61
N THR A 56 -14.15 -2.76 -17.82
CA THR A 56 -13.41 -3.84 -18.49
C THR A 56 -11.94 -3.41 -18.59
N PRO A 57 -11.01 -4.10 -17.92
CA PRO A 57 -9.60 -3.77 -17.99
C PRO A 57 -9.07 -3.97 -19.42
N THR A 58 -8.31 -3.00 -19.92
CA THR A 58 -7.68 -3.08 -21.24
C THR A 58 -6.17 -2.97 -21.10
N LYS A 59 -5.43 -3.73 -21.91
CA LYS A 59 -3.96 -3.69 -21.92
C LYS A 59 -3.43 -2.28 -22.12
N THR A 60 -4.06 -1.51 -22.99
CA THR A 60 -3.70 -0.12 -23.28
C THR A 60 -3.76 0.77 -22.03
N ASN A 61 -4.78 0.63 -21.18
CA ASN A 61 -4.90 1.44 -19.96
C ASN A 61 -3.77 1.12 -18.97
N PHE A 62 -3.43 -0.17 -18.77
CA PHE A 62 -2.34 -0.53 -17.86
C PHE A 62 -0.96 -0.16 -18.40
N LEU A 63 -0.73 -0.27 -19.72
CA LEU A 63 0.51 0.23 -20.32
C LEU A 63 0.65 1.76 -20.14
N ARG A 64 -0.45 2.51 -20.26
CA ARG A 64 -0.45 3.95 -19.95
C ARG A 64 -0.20 4.21 -18.47
N LEU A 65 -0.78 3.42 -17.57
CA LEU A 65 -0.53 3.54 -16.13
C LEU A 65 0.96 3.34 -15.81
N ALA A 66 1.59 2.32 -16.37
CA ALA A 66 3.04 2.10 -16.22
C ALA A 66 3.85 3.32 -16.69
N GLN A 67 3.52 3.87 -17.85
CA GLN A 67 4.17 5.09 -18.37
C GLN A 67 3.92 6.31 -17.47
N GLU A 68 2.72 6.48 -16.91
CA GLU A 68 2.44 7.57 -15.99
C GLU A 68 3.18 7.40 -14.65
N LEU A 69 3.33 6.18 -14.13
CA LEU A 69 4.17 5.92 -12.96
C LEU A 69 5.63 6.32 -13.21
N GLU A 70 6.20 5.87 -14.34
CA GLU A 70 7.58 6.20 -14.75
C GLU A 70 7.80 7.71 -14.93
N LYS A 71 6.85 8.43 -15.53
CA LYS A 71 6.94 9.89 -15.73
C LYS A 71 6.88 10.68 -14.43
N ASN A 72 6.14 10.19 -13.44
CA ASN A 72 5.88 10.92 -12.19
C ASN A 72 6.72 10.39 -11.02
N VAL A 73 7.81 9.64 -11.28
CA VAL A 73 8.72 9.09 -10.26
C VAL A 73 9.17 10.16 -9.27
N GLU A 74 9.52 11.36 -9.75
CA GLU A 74 10.02 12.42 -8.88
C GLU A 74 8.95 12.87 -7.87
N LEU A 75 7.73 13.18 -8.33
CA LEU A 75 6.63 13.53 -7.44
C LEU A 75 6.26 12.38 -6.49
N ILE A 76 6.30 11.12 -6.96
CA ILE A 76 6.10 9.94 -6.10
C ILE A 76 7.13 9.92 -4.97
N CYS A 77 8.42 10.16 -5.27
CA CYS A 77 9.47 10.24 -4.26
C CYS A 77 9.19 11.36 -3.26
N GLN A 78 8.86 12.56 -3.74
CA GLN A 78 8.59 13.70 -2.87
C GLN A 78 7.39 13.46 -1.94
N ILE A 79 6.32 12.82 -2.42
CA ILE A 79 5.16 12.47 -1.59
C ILE A 79 5.57 11.49 -0.49
N GLU A 80 6.32 10.45 -0.83
CA GLU A 80 6.78 9.43 0.12
C GLU A 80 7.72 9.99 1.19
N ILE A 81 8.58 10.93 0.81
CA ILE A 81 9.45 11.68 1.70
C ILE A 81 8.62 12.53 2.68
N VAL A 82 7.70 13.34 2.17
CA VAL A 82 6.93 14.30 2.98
C VAL A 82 5.96 13.58 3.92
N CYS A 83 5.22 12.60 3.41
CA CYS A 83 4.15 11.95 4.17
C CYS A 83 4.69 10.85 5.09
N ARG A 84 5.73 10.13 4.65
CA ARG A 84 6.20 8.91 5.31
C ARG A 84 7.70 8.89 5.57
N GLY A 85 8.47 9.92 5.23
CA GLY A 85 9.91 9.99 5.52
C GLY A 85 10.75 8.90 4.84
N ILE A 86 10.25 8.27 3.77
CA ILE A 86 10.97 7.23 3.02
C ILE A 86 11.95 7.89 2.05
N LEU A 87 13.16 7.35 1.96
CA LEU A 87 14.21 7.90 1.09
C LEU A 87 13.83 7.78 -0.39
N ALA A 88 14.17 8.79 -1.20
CA ALA A 88 13.90 8.75 -2.64
C ALA A 88 14.53 7.52 -3.33
N LYS A 89 15.71 7.07 -2.87
CA LYS A 89 16.38 5.87 -3.39
C LYS A 89 15.47 4.64 -3.32
N ASP A 90 14.89 4.39 -2.15
CA ASP A 90 14.10 3.20 -1.88
C ASP A 90 12.75 3.29 -2.61
N THR A 91 12.15 4.48 -2.62
CA THR A 91 10.95 4.76 -3.40
C THR A 91 11.16 4.53 -4.90
N ARG A 92 12.27 4.99 -5.49
CA ARG A 92 12.58 4.77 -6.92
C ARG A 92 12.63 3.28 -7.25
N GLN A 93 13.28 2.47 -6.41
CA GLN A 93 13.32 1.02 -6.59
C GLN A 93 11.91 0.41 -6.48
N ALA A 94 11.11 0.85 -5.51
CA ALA A 94 9.73 0.38 -5.35
C ALA A 94 8.85 0.72 -6.55
N VAL A 95 8.99 1.93 -7.12
CA VAL A 95 8.26 2.33 -8.34
C VAL A 95 8.67 1.47 -9.54
N GLN A 96 9.96 1.14 -9.70
CA GLN A 96 10.40 0.23 -10.76
C GLN A 96 9.72 -1.14 -10.65
N VAL A 97 9.68 -1.72 -9.45
CA VAL A 97 9.01 -3.01 -9.20
C VAL A 97 7.50 -2.91 -9.45
N LEU A 98 6.87 -1.83 -8.97
CA LEU A 98 5.44 -1.58 -9.21
C LEU A 98 5.12 -1.51 -10.71
N THR A 99 5.92 -0.79 -11.49
CA THR A 99 5.77 -0.71 -12.94
C THR A 99 5.98 -2.07 -13.61
N GLN A 100 6.96 -2.87 -13.16
CA GLN A 100 7.16 -4.24 -13.64
C GLN A 100 5.94 -5.13 -13.37
N TYR A 101 5.30 -5.00 -12.20
CA TYR A 101 4.04 -5.70 -11.92
C TYR A 101 2.95 -5.27 -12.91
N VAL A 102 2.82 -3.98 -13.20
CA VAL A 102 1.84 -3.48 -14.18
C VAL A 102 2.10 -4.10 -15.55
N TYR A 103 3.34 -4.11 -16.05
CA TYR A 103 3.66 -4.74 -17.33
C TYR A 103 3.36 -6.24 -17.34
N TYR A 104 3.75 -6.95 -16.27
CA TYR A 104 3.54 -8.39 -16.15
C TYR A 104 2.05 -8.75 -16.14
N TYR A 105 1.26 -8.18 -15.24
CA TYR A 105 -0.16 -8.51 -15.14
C TYR A 105 -1.00 -7.98 -16.31
N ALA A 106 -0.60 -6.87 -16.95
CA ALA A 106 -1.23 -6.43 -18.19
C ALA A 106 -1.02 -7.41 -19.36
N SER A 107 0.01 -8.25 -19.31
CA SER A 107 0.22 -9.33 -20.29
C SER A 107 -0.68 -10.56 -20.03
N LEU A 108 -1.16 -10.71 -18.79
CA LEU A 108 -1.95 -11.85 -18.31
C LEU A 108 -3.43 -11.51 -18.09
N LEU A 109 -3.96 -10.48 -18.77
CA LEU A 109 -5.33 -10.04 -18.57
C LEU A 109 -6.33 -11.20 -18.73
N ASP A 110 -7.00 -11.52 -17.62
CA ASP A 110 -8.07 -12.53 -17.59
C ASP A 110 -9.33 -11.92 -16.94
N ILE A 111 -10.30 -11.55 -17.77
CA ILE A 111 -11.44 -10.72 -17.37
C ILE A 111 -12.62 -11.59 -16.93
N ASN A 112 -12.42 -12.35 -15.86
CA ASN A 112 -13.43 -13.27 -15.34
C ASN A 112 -14.07 -12.80 -14.03
N ALA A 113 -13.44 -11.86 -13.34
CA ALA A 113 -13.90 -11.40 -12.02
C ALA A 113 -15.02 -10.36 -12.08
N LYS A 114 -15.91 -10.38 -11.09
CA LYS A 114 -17.09 -9.47 -10.98
C LYS A 114 -17.42 -9.09 -9.55
N ASP A 115 -16.45 -9.17 -8.68
CA ASP A 115 -16.58 -9.13 -7.23
C ASP A 115 -15.70 -8.02 -6.66
N VAL A 116 -16.02 -7.61 -5.44
CA VAL A 116 -15.28 -6.56 -4.73
C VAL A 116 -14.16 -7.23 -3.93
N VAL A 117 -12.95 -6.71 -4.06
CA VAL A 117 -11.80 -7.14 -3.25
C VAL A 117 -11.33 -5.99 -2.39
N VAL A 118 -11.03 -6.29 -1.14
CA VAL A 118 -10.62 -5.29 -0.15
C VAL A 118 -9.17 -5.54 0.22
N GLY A 119 -8.34 -4.50 0.17
CA GLY A 119 -6.97 -4.51 0.69
C GLY A 119 -6.89 -3.58 1.89
N VAL A 120 -6.43 -4.08 3.03
CA VAL A 120 -6.25 -3.33 4.27
C VAL A 120 -4.76 -3.19 4.53
N PHE A 121 -4.25 -1.96 4.58
CA PHE A 121 -2.83 -1.65 4.74
C PHE A 121 -2.61 -0.67 5.89
N GLU A 122 -1.64 -0.96 6.75
CA GLU A 122 -1.08 0.03 7.68
C GLU A 122 -0.19 1.07 6.95
N ASP A 123 0.22 2.11 7.67
CA ASP A 123 1.08 3.18 7.13
C ASP A 123 2.48 2.69 6.73
N ASP A 124 2.98 1.66 7.43
CA ASP A 124 4.37 1.20 7.39
C ASP A 124 4.55 0.05 6.40
N HIS A 125 4.13 0.25 5.15
CA HIS A 125 4.34 -0.73 4.08
C HIS A 125 5.10 -0.17 2.88
N PRO A 126 6.05 -0.94 2.32
CA PRO A 126 6.69 -0.57 1.08
C PRO A 126 5.71 -0.41 -0.07
N LEU A 127 5.93 0.60 -0.91
CA LEU A 127 5.03 0.93 -2.01
C LEU A 127 4.85 -0.25 -3.00
N TRP A 128 5.87 -1.08 -3.18
CA TRP A 128 5.77 -2.25 -4.06
C TRP A 128 4.79 -3.31 -3.53
N ILE A 129 4.53 -3.40 -2.22
CA ILE A 129 3.55 -4.33 -1.65
C ILE A 129 2.14 -3.96 -2.09
N LEU A 130 1.82 -2.66 -2.20
CA LEU A 130 0.54 -2.20 -2.76
C LEU A 130 0.33 -2.80 -4.16
N GLY A 131 1.38 -2.82 -4.98
CA GLY A 131 1.37 -3.37 -6.33
C GLY A 131 1.02 -4.85 -6.40
N LEU A 132 1.45 -5.65 -5.41
CA LEU A 132 1.16 -7.09 -5.34
C LEU A 132 -0.34 -7.39 -5.25
N PHE A 133 -1.12 -6.49 -4.65
CA PHE A 133 -2.57 -6.64 -4.53
C PHE A 133 -3.30 -5.83 -5.60
N LEU A 134 -3.01 -4.53 -5.69
CA LEU A 134 -3.76 -3.57 -6.50
C LEU A 134 -3.71 -3.92 -8.00
N VAL A 135 -2.52 -4.21 -8.52
CA VAL A 135 -2.31 -4.43 -9.95
C VAL A 135 -3.04 -5.69 -10.45
N PRO A 136 -2.84 -6.89 -9.88
CA PRO A 136 -3.57 -8.08 -10.33
C PRO A 136 -5.08 -7.96 -10.11
N ALA A 137 -5.52 -7.32 -9.02
CA ALA A 137 -6.94 -7.12 -8.78
C ALA A 137 -7.61 -6.29 -9.88
N LEU A 138 -6.99 -5.15 -10.25
CA LEU A 138 -7.47 -4.30 -11.34
C LEU A 138 -7.35 -4.99 -12.71
N CYS A 139 -6.27 -5.74 -12.96
CA CYS A 139 -6.09 -6.45 -14.23
C CYS A 139 -7.14 -7.56 -14.44
N SER A 140 -7.57 -8.23 -13.36
CA SER A 140 -8.62 -9.25 -13.40
C SER A 140 -10.04 -8.66 -13.51
N GLY A 141 -10.19 -7.35 -13.34
CA GLY A 141 -11.47 -6.63 -13.44
C GLY A 141 -12.28 -6.57 -12.15
N HIS A 142 -11.65 -6.79 -10.99
CA HIS A 142 -12.29 -6.55 -9.70
C HIS A 142 -12.52 -5.06 -9.46
N THR A 143 -13.54 -4.76 -8.64
CA THR A 143 -13.62 -3.45 -7.98
C THR A 143 -12.77 -3.52 -6.72
N VAL A 144 -11.80 -2.62 -6.58
CA VAL A 144 -10.84 -2.64 -5.47
C VAL A 144 -11.23 -1.59 -4.43
N VAL A 145 -11.33 -2.00 -3.18
CA VAL A 145 -11.43 -1.10 -2.03
C VAL A 145 -10.11 -1.15 -1.29
N LEU A 146 -9.44 -0.01 -1.14
CA LEU A 146 -8.22 0.13 -0.38
C LEU A 146 -8.52 0.89 0.91
N HIS A 147 -8.51 0.16 2.02
CA HIS A 147 -8.46 0.74 3.36
C HIS A 147 -6.99 0.90 3.72
N VAL A 148 -6.50 2.13 3.79
CA VAL A 148 -5.07 2.38 4.04
C VAL A 148 -4.89 3.42 5.13
N GLY A 149 -3.80 3.29 5.88
CA GLY A 149 -3.42 4.29 6.88
C GLY A 149 -3.33 5.70 6.28
N THR A 150 -3.58 6.72 7.11
CA THR A 150 -3.76 8.10 6.63
C THR A 150 -2.49 8.70 6.00
N LYS A 151 -1.29 8.26 6.40
CA LYS A 151 -0.03 8.71 5.79
C LYS A 151 0.22 7.99 4.47
N PHE A 152 -0.09 6.69 4.40
CA PHE A 152 0.05 5.92 3.17
C PHE A 152 -1.01 6.29 2.12
N ALA A 153 -2.17 6.78 2.56
CA ALA A 153 -3.25 7.23 1.69
C ALA A 153 -2.83 8.29 0.67
N ALA A 154 -1.84 9.14 0.98
CA ALA A 154 -1.37 10.18 0.07
C ALA A 154 -0.83 9.60 -1.24
N ILE A 155 0.14 8.69 -1.15
CA ILE A 155 0.72 8.08 -2.35
C ILE A 155 -0.28 7.20 -3.08
N VAL A 156 -1.16 6.49 -2.35
CA VAL A 156 -2.22 5.67 -2.95
C VAL A 156 -3.21 6.55 -3.71
N ALA A 157 -3.58 7.72 -3.18
CA ALA A 157 -4.45 8.68 -3.84
C ALA A 157 -3.81 9.22 -5.13
N PHE A 158 -2.51 9.51 -5.10
CA PHE A 158 -1.79 9.93 -6.30
C PHE A 158 -1.78 8.82 -7.37
N ILE A 159 -1.51 7.58 -7.00
CA ILE A 159 -1.57 6.43 -7.92
C ILE A 159 -2.99 6.25 -8.48
N ALA A 160 -4.03 6.46 -7.66
CA ALA A 160 -5.41 6.45 -8.14
C ALA A 160 -5.68 7.56 -9.18
N GLN A 161 -5.13 8.76 -9.00
CA GLN A 161 -5.21 9.83 -10.00
C GLN A 161 -4.51 9.44 -11.31
N LEU A 162 -3.33 8.81 -11.22
CA LEU A 162 -2.62 8.31 -12.40
C LEU A 162 -3.39 7.19 -13.11
N ALA A 163 -4.05 6.30 -12.36
CA ALA A 163 -4.93 5.27 -12.91
C ALA A 163 -6.10 5.88 -13.69
N VAL A 164 -6.75 6.91 -13.13
CA VAL A 164 -7.80 7.66 -13.83
C VAL A 164 -7.27 8.32 -15.10
N LYS A 165 -6.12 8.98 -15.03
CA LYS A 165 -5.45 9.59 -16.18
C LYS A 165 -5.11 8.56 -17.28
N ALA A 166 -4.79 7.34 -16.89
CA ALA A 166 -4.51 6.23 -17.79
C ALA A 166 -5.77 5.61 -18.43
N GLY A 167 -6.97 6.02 -17.99
CA GLY A 167 -8.26 5.55 -18.50
C GLY A 167 -8.91 4.43 -17.67
N ILE A 168 -8.40 4.15 -16.47
CA ILE A 168 -9.07 3.25 -15.52
C ILE A 168 -10.17 4.06 -14.81
N PRO A 169 -11.44 3.61 -14.80
CA PRO A 169 -12.51 4.38 -14.18
C PRO A 169 -12.27 4.62 -12.69
N LYS A 170 -12.68 5.80 -12.20
CA LYS A 170 -12.49 6.18 -10.78
C LYS A 170 -13.16 5.18 -9.84
N GLU A 171 -14.26 4.59 -10.28
CA GLU A 171 -15.06 3.63 -9.53
C GLU A 171 -14.39 2.25 -9.42
N ALA A 172 -13.35 1.97 -10.23
CA ALA A 172 -12.57 0.75 -10.13
C ALA A 172 -11.76 0.65 -8.83
N LEU A 173 -11.41 1.80 -8.25
CA LEU A 173 -10.57 1.92 -7.09
C LEU A 173 -11.17 2.91 -6.09
N LEU A 174 -11.73 2.38 -5.01
CA LEU A 174 -12.21 3.16 -3.88
C LEU A 174 -11.12 3.24 -2.82
N LEU A 175 -10.70 4.45 -2.48
CA LEU A 175 -9.74 4.72 -1.40
C LEU A 175 -10.45 5.17 -0.13
N ILE A 176 -10.15 4.50 0.98
CA ILE A 176 -10.63 4.77 2.33
C ILE A 176 -9.40 5.03 3.21
N PRO A 177 -9.00 6.30 3.43
CA PRO A 177 -7.98 6.64 4.40
C PRO A 177 -8.53 6.41 5.81
N SER A 178 -7.96 5.48 6.57
CA SER A 178 -8.27 5.30 7.99
C SER A 178 -7.23 4.45 8.71
N ASN A 179 -7.11 4.67 10.01
CA ASN A 179 -6.21 3.92 10.91
C ASN A 179 -6.98 3.00 11.89
N ASP A 180 -8.31 2.89 11.77
CA ASP A 180 -9.09 2.05 12.70
C ASP A 180 -8.83 0.54 12.50
N GLY A 181 -8.58 0.13 11.24
CA GLY A 181 -8.40 -1.27 10.87
C GLY A 181 -9.66 -2.12 11.03
N GLU A 182 -10.85 -1.49 11.09
CA GLU A 182 -12.13 -2.17 11.30
C GLU A 182 -12.56 -2.97 10.07
N LEU A 183 -12.83 -4.26 10.26
CA LEU A 183 -13.13 -5.18 9.14
C LEU A 183 -14.62 -5.49 8.97
N GLN A 184 -15.44 -5.26 10.00
CA GLN A 184 -16.85 -5.66 10.00
C GLN A 184 -17.65 -5.02 8.85
N HIS A 185 -17.29 -3.79 8.49
CA HIS A 185 -17.83 -3.06 7.35
C HIS A 185 -17.67 -3.82 6.02
N TYR A 186 -16.60 -4.61 5.87
CA TYR A 186 -16.32 -5.38 4.66
C TYR A 186 -16.86 -6.81 4.75
N LEU A 187 -16.69 -7.45 5.92
CA LEU A 187 -17.07 -8.86 6.11
C LEU A 187 -18.58 -9.08 6.03
N SER A 188 -19.38 -8.08 6.39
CA SER A 188 -20.84 -8.11 6.32
C SER A 188 -21.38 -7.96 4.88
N GLN A 189 -20.59 -7.44 3.94
CA GLN A 189 -21.04 -7.15 2.57
C GLN A 189 -21.01 -8.40 1.70
N LYS A 190 -22.08 -8.63 0.94
CA LYS A 190 -22.19 -9.85 0.12
C LYS A 190 -21.25 -9.83 -1.08
N GLU A 191 -21.05 -8.66 -1.67
CA GLU A 191 -20.28 -8.38 -2.87
C GLU A 191 -18.76 -8.52 -2.65
N VAL A 192 -18.30 -8.38 -1.40
CA VAL A 192 -16.90 -8.57 -1.03
C VAL A 192 -16.58 -10.07 -1.06
N SER A 193 -15.62 -10.49 -1.87
CA SER A 193 -15.22 -11.90 -1.99
C SER A 193 -13.89 -12.18 -1.27
N VAL A 194 -12.96 -11.24 -1.33
CA VAL A 194 -11.61 -11.34 -0.79
C VAL A 194 -11.33 -10.15 0.12
N VAL A 195 -10.76 -10.41 1.29
CA VAL A 195 -10.15 -9.40 2.15
C VAL A 195 -8.67 -9.77 2.32
N ALA A 196 -7.80 -8.92 1.77
CA ALA A 196 -6.36 -9.02 1.89
C ALA A 196 -5.86 -8.11 3.01
N LEU A 197 -5.15 -8.70 3.96
CA LEU A 197 -4.67 -8.06 5.17
C LEU A 197 -3.15 -7.89 5.11
N PHE A 198 -2.73 -6.64 5.07
CA PHE A 198 -1.36 -6.17 5.24
C PHE A 198 -1.33 -5.36 6.53
N VAL A 199 -1.47 -6.07 7.65
CA VAL A 199 -1.61 -5.53 9.01
C VAL A 199 -1.05 -6.57 10.00
N ASP A 200 -0.83 -6.19 11.26
CA ASP A 200 -0.54 -7.17 12.29
C ASP A 200 -1.80 -7.95 12.69
N VAL A 201 -2.02 -9.10 12.05
CA VAL A 201 -3.17 -9.98 12.34
C VAL A 201 -3.14 -10.60 13.73
N MET A 202 -2.06 -10.43 14.50
CA MET A 202 -1.99 -10.87 15.90
C MET A 202 -2.73 -9.91 16.85
N GLU A 203 -3.15 -8.73 16.39
CA GLU A 203 -4.01 -7.84 17.17
C GLU A 203 -5.36 -8.51 17.51
N GLU A 204 -5.86 -8.23 18.72
CA GLU A 204 -7.09 -8.87 19.24
C GLU A 204 -8.31 -8.62 18.35
N LYS A 205 -8.40 -7.47 17.68
CA LYS A 205 -9.50 -7.10 16.79
C LYS A 205 -9.65 -8.02 15.56
N TYR A 206 -8.59 -8.70 15.16
CA TYR A 206 -8.61 -9.65 14.03
C TYR A 206 -8.93 -11.09 14.44
N ARG A 207 -9.10 -11.32 15.75
CA ARG A 207 -9.39 -12.66 16.28
C ARG A 207 -10.70 -13.20 15.69
N GLY A 208 -10.63 -14.40 15.13
CA GLY A 208 -11.79 -15.07 14.57
C GLY A 208 -12.19 -14.61 13.17
N ILE A 209 -11.37 -13.81 12.46
CA ILE A 209 -11.65 -13.39 11.08
C ILE A 209 -11.92 -14.56 10.12
N ASN A 210 -11.27 -15.72 10.36
CA ASN A 210 -11.47 -16.94 9.58
C ASN A 210 -12.87 -17.56 9.73
N SER A 211 -13.67 -17.09 10.70
CA SER A 211 -15.09 -17.48 10.82
C SER A 211 -15.96 -16.82 9.74
N SER A 212 -15.46 -15.79 9.06
CA SER A 212 -16.12 -15.24 7.89
C SER A 212 -16.07 -16.25 6.73
N HIS A 213 -17.17 -16.41 6.00
CA HIS A 213 -17.19 -17.22 4.77
C HIS A 213 -16.49 -16.52 3.58
N LYS A 214 -15.56 -15.59 3.86
CA LYS A 214 -14.82 -14.80 2.88
C LYS A 214 -13.43 -15.40 2.70
N LYS A 215 -12.82 -15.18 1.53
CA LYS A 215 -11.43 -15.55 1.33
C LYS A 215 -10.54 -14.50 1.99
N ILE A 216 -9.83 -14.91 3.04
CA ILE A 216 -8.87 -14.05 3.74
C ILE A 216 -7.47 -14.34 3.19
N LEU A 217 -6.78 -13.30 2.73
CA LEU A 217 -5.36 -13.35 2.37
C LEU A 217 -4.60 -12.57 3.43
N ILE A 218 -3.52 -13.13 3.96
CA ILE A 218 -2.74 -12.49 5.01
C ILE A 218 -1.30 -12.36 4.55
N TRP A 219 -0.77 -11.16 4.66
CA TRP A 219 0.65 -10.89 4.53
C TRP A 219 1.27 -10.80 5.93
N GLN A 220 2.20 -11.70 6.26
CA GLN A 220 2.88 -11.71 7.55
C GLN A 220 4.38 -11.47 7.40
N LYS A 221 4.99 -10.94 8.46
CA LYS A 221 6.44 -10.87 8.61
C LYS A 221 7.02 -12.28 8.61
N THR A 222 8.16 -12.45 7.93
CA THR A 222 8.83 -13.75 7.77
C THR A 222 10.09 -13.81 8.60
N SER A 223 10.47 -15.03 9.04
CA SER A 223 11.71 -15.26 9.77
C SER A 223 12.85 -15.56 8.81
N MET A 224 14.05 -15.05 9.11
CA MET A 224 15.29 -15.42 8.42
C MET A 224 16.03 -16.48 9.23
N LEU A 225 16.45 -17.57 8.57
CA LEU A 225 17.21 -18.66 9.17
C LEU A 225 18.62 -18.70 8.56
N VAL A 226 19.65 -18.70 9.41
CA VAL A 226 21.06 -18.81 8.99
C VAL A 226 21.62 -20.12 9.55
N PHE A 227 22.04 -21.01 8.65
CA PHE A 227 22.61 -22.31 9.00
C PHE A 227 24.12 -22.22 9.23
N ASP A 228 24.68 -23.22 9.90
CA ASP A 228 26.10 -23.31 10.25
C ASP A 228 27.03 -23.38 9.03
N ASN A 229 26.53 -23.88 7.90
CA ASN A 229 27.23 -23.96 6.63
C ASN A 229 26.92 -22.81 5.66
N ALA A 230 26.22 -21.76 6.12
CA ALA A 230 25.89 -20.61 5.27
C ALA A 230 27.12 -19.77 4.92
N ASP A 231 27.10 -19.16 3.73
CA ASP A 231 28.01 -18.07 3.41
C ASP A 231 27.68 -16.86 4.30
N LEU A 232 28.53 -16.61 5.30
CA LEU A 232 28.28 -15.61 6.33
C LEU A 232 28.27 -14.19 5.78
N ASP A 233 29.11 -13.88 4.77
CA ASP A 233 29.16 -12.53 4.21
C ASP A 233 27.85 -12.19 3.51
N SER A 234 27.36 -13.11 2.67
CA SER A 234 26.06 -12.99 2.02
C SER A 234 24.91 -12.99 3.05
N ALA A 235 24.98 -13.82 4.10
CA ALA A 235 23.96 -13.87 5.13
C ALA A 235 23.85 -12.54 5.91
N VAL A 236 24.99 -11.94 6.26
CA VAL A 236 25.04 -10.66 6.97
C VAL A 236 24.51 -9.52 6.10
N GLU A 237 24.94 -9.42 4.85
CA GLU A 237 24.47 -8.37 3.93
C GLU A 237 22.94 -8.46 3.73
N ASN A 238 22.41 -9.67 3.52
CA ASN A 238 20.98 -9.87 3.38
C ASN A 238 20.22 -9.63 4.69
N ALA A 239 20.81 -9.95 5.85
CA ALA A 239 20.22 -9.64 7.15
C ALA A 239 20.06 -8.14 7.35
N ILE A 240 21.11 -7.37 7.04
CA ILE A 240 21.11 -5.91 7.14
C ILE A 240 20.06 -5.35 6.19
N LYS A 241 20.06 -5.80 4.93
CA LYS A 241 19.08 -5.35 3.93
C LYS A 241 17.64 -5.70 4.36
N ALA A 242 17.36 -6.96 4.69
CA ALA A 242 16.01 -7.38 5.07
C ALA A 242 15.48 -6.66 6.33
N THR A 243 16.36 -6.21 7.22
CA THR A 243 15.98 -5.53 8.47
C THR A 243 15.86 -4.02 8.34
N TRP A 244 16.67 -3.39 7.50
CA TRP A 244 16.81 -1.92 7.48
C TRP A 244 16.44 -1.27 6.14
N ASP A 245 16.28 -2.04 5.07
CA ASP A 245 15.79 -1.52 3.79
C ASP A 245 14.38 -0.93 3.97
N TYR A 246 14.06 0.12 3.20
CA TYR A 246 12.77 0.81 3.31
C TYR A 246 12.39 1.27 4.74
N ARG A 247 13.39 1.68 5.55
CA ARG A 247 13.26 2.06 6.97
C ARG A 247 12.90 0.89 7.92
N GLY A 248 13.14 -0.35 7.51
CA GLY A 248 12.79 -1.54 8.28
C GLY A 248 11.29 -1.85 8.30
N MET A 249 10.59 -1.42 7.24
CA MET A 249 9.19 -1.75 6.96
C MET A 249 9.07 -3.13 6.29
#